data_AF-A0A357TIJ8-F1
#
_entry.id   AF-A0A357TIJ8-F1
#
_cell.length_a   1.000
_cell.length_b   1.000
_cell.length_c   1.000
_cell.angle_alpha   90.00
_cell.angle_beta   90.00
_cell.angle_gamma   90.00
#
_symmetry.space_group_name_H-M   'P 1'
#
loop_
_entity.id
_entity.type
_entity.pdbx_description
1 polymer ?
#
loop_
_entity_poly.entity_id
_entity_poly.type
_entity_poly.pdbx_seq_one_letter_code
_entity_poly.pdbx_strand_id
1 'polypeptide(L)'
;EMADYPLGMDDRGKHGGRVRLLTDRDGDGRYDHSTIFLDGLSFPAGIMAWRGGVLVASAPIVLFAKDTDGDGRADVRRTLFEGFFEGNHQLRINGLNWGLDNRVHGASGAVTIGYGGANNIRSGISGKSVMIRSGDFRFDPDTGWIEPTSGPSQYGRVRDDWGNWFGVHNSHPLWHYVLPARYLCRNPDVTYSDSRRQVRTPRNPRIFANKPPQKRFHSFEQSGRFTSACGLSIYRDTILFGRSGVTHAFTCEPFHNVIQRSVIREDGVSFSGERADDGERDFLRRPIGGAARFLPAPARTVHCGLPTCTAT
;
A
#
# COMPACT_ATOMS: atom_id res chain seq x y z
N GLU A 1 8.08 -0.17 11.10
CA GLU A 1 9.52 -0.42 10.85
C GLU A 1 9.70 -1.90 10.55
N MET A 2 10.53 -2.25 9.55
CA MET A 2 10.88 -3.64 9.21
C MET A 2 12.36 -3.87 9.49
N ALA A 3 12.75 -3.90 10.77
CA ALA A 3 14.16 -4.12 11.15
C ALA A 3 14.68 -5.52 10.77
N ASP A 4 13.75 -6.44 10.52
CA ASP A 4 13.98 -7.79 9.99
C ASP A 4 14.17 -7.86 8.47
N TYR A 5 14.05 -6.75 7.74
CA TYR A 5 14.18 -6.79 6.29
C TYR A 5 15.65 -6.82 5.82
N PRO A 6 16.06 -7.71 4.89
CA PRO A 6 15.28 -8.78 4.26
C PRO A 6 15.45 -10.17 4.88
N LEU A 7 16.43 -10.38 5.76
CA LEU A 7 16.90 -11.73 6.16
C LEU A 7 16.44 -12.17 7.56
N GLY A 8 15.68 -11.35 8.27
CA GLY A 8 15.42 -11.51 9.70
C GLY A 8 16.48 -10.84 10.58
N MET A 9 16.21 -10.75 11.87
CA MET A 9 17.15 -10.18 12.86
C MET A 9 18.42 -11.01 13.08
N ASP A 10 18.42 -12.27 12.63
CA ASP A 10 19.49 -13.25 12.82
C ASP A 10 19.97 -13.86 11.48
N ASP A 11 19.63 -13.21 10.36
CA ASP A 11 19.82 -13.72 9.00
C ASP A 11 19.19 -15.09 8.71
N ARG A 12 18.27 -15.55 9.59
CA ARG A 12 17.55 -16.83 9.49
C ARG A 12 16.04 -16.65 9.63
N GLY A 13 15.54 -15.44 9.41
CA GLY A 13 14.11 -15.13 9.43
C GLY A 13 13.53 -14.80 10.80
N LYS A 14 14.34 -14.59 11.85
CA LYS A 14 13.81 -14.12 13.15
C LYS A 14 13.09 -12.79 12.99
N HIS A 15 11.83 -12.77 13.43
CA HIS A 15 10.98 -11.58 13.35
C HIS A 15 11.58 -10.42 14.14
N GLY A 16 11.48 -9.24 13.55
CA GLY A 16 12.06 -8.01 14.08
C GLY A 16 11.24 -6.77 13.76
N GLY A 17 10.17 -6.92 12.98
CA GLY A 17 9.28 -5.84 12.62
C GLY A 17 8.57 -5.24 13.83
N ARG A 18 8.32 -3.93 13.76
CA ARG A 18 7.77 -3.13 14.86
C ARG A 18 6.83 -2.05 14.35
N VAL A 19 5.87 -1.66 15.19
CA VAL A 19 5.09 -0.43 15.09
C VAL A 19 5.62 0.52 16.16
N ARG A 20 5.91 1.76 15.77
CA ARG A 20 6.34 2.82 16.69
C ARG A 20 5.25 3.87 16.79
N LEU A 21 4.96 4.30 18.01
CA LEU A 21 4.17 5.49 18.29
C LEU A 21 5.13 6.68 18.28
N LEU A 22 4.83 7.70 17.47
CA LEU A 22 5.57 8.96 17.42
C LEU A 22 4.68 10.05 18.00
N THR A 23 5.23 10.80 18.96
CA THR A 23 4.47 11.83 19.69
C THR A 23 5.24 13.14 19.61
N ASP A 24 4.49 14.19 19.29
CA ASP A 24 4.90 15.58 19.40
C ASP A 24 4.30 16.08 20.72
N ARG A 25 5.16 16.27 21.72
CA ARG A 25 4.77 16.60 23.10
C ARG A 25 4.65 18.11 23.31
N ASP A 26 5.30 18.92 22.49
CA ASP A 26 5.29 20.38 22.59
C ASP A 26 4.37 21.06 21.55
N GLY A 27 3.85 20.29 20.60
CA GLY A 27 2.88 20.74 19.60
C GLY A 27 3.50 21.57 18.47
N ASP A 28 4.81 21.48 18.26
CA ASP A 28 5.51 22.25 17.21
C ASP A 28 5.38 21.64 15.80
N GLY A 29 4.70 20.49 15.69
CA GLY A 29 4.52 19.72 14.46
C GLY A 29 5.66 18.74 14.18
N ARG A 30 6.63 18.58 15.08
CA ARG A 30 7.74 17.62 14.98
C ARG A 30 7.65 16.62 16.11
N TYR A 31 7.70 15.34 15.75
CA TYR A 31 7.76 14.28 16.75
C TYR A 31 9.10 14.34 17.51
N ASP A 32 9.03 14.54 18.82
CA ASP A 32 10.19 14.56 19.72
C ASP A 32 10.29 13.30 20.60
N HIS A 33 9.27 12.44 20.59
CA HIS A 33 9.22 11.21 21.36
C HIS A 33 8.85 10.00 20.51
N SER A 34 9.42 8.83 20.84
CA SER A 34 9.14 7.58 20.15
C SER A 34 9.11 6.37 21.08
N THR A 35 7.98 5.68 21.09
CA THR A 35 7.75 4.46 21.86
C THR A 35 7.54 3.27 20.94
N ILE A 36 8.03 2.09 21.32
CA ILE A 36 7.66 0.84 20.64
C ILE A 36 6.25 0.49 21.08
N PHE A 37 5.29 0.61 20.16
CA PHE A 37 3.88 0.32 20.40
C PHE A 37 3.60 -1.19 20.31
N LEU A 38 4.20 -1.85 19.31
CA LEU A 38 4.07 -3.30 19.09
C LEU A 38 5.34 -3.83 18.42
N ASP A 39 5.80 -5.01 18.79
CA ASP A 39 6.96 -5.67 18.21
C ASP A 39 6.73 -7.16 17.90
N GLY A 40 7.80 -7.84 17.45
CA GLY A 40 7.76 -9.26 17.09
C GLY A 40 6.93 -9.56 15.84
N LEU A 41 6.84 -8.60 14.92
CA LEU A 41 6.09 -8.72 13.67
C LEU A 41 6.98 -9.28 12.56
N SER A 42 6.40 -10.04 11.64
CA SER A 42 7.07 -10.56 10.43
C SER A 42 6.91 -9.56 9.30
N PHE A 43 7.96 -8.77 9.01
CA PHE A 43 8.01 -7.84 7.87
C PHE A 43 6.70 -7.02 7.70
N PRO A 44 6.26 -6.24 8.72
CA PRO A 44 4.97 -5.56 8.71
C PRO A 44 4.87 -4.54 7.59
N ALA A 45 3.96 -4.78 6.65
CA ALA A 45 3.88 -4.09 5.36
C ALA A 45 2.62 -3.22 5.17
N GLY A 46 1.77 -3.08 6.20
CA GLY A 46 0.65 -2.15 6.17
C GLY A 46 0.18 -1.80 7.57
N ILE A 47 -0.29 -0.56 7.76
CA ILE A 47 -0.86 -0.08 9.01
C ILE A 47 -2.05 0.84 8.72
N MET A 48 -3.10 0.77 9.55
CA MET A 48 -4.29 1.62 9.45
C MET A 48 -4.93 1.80 10.83
N ALA A 49 -5.40 3.00 11.18
CA ALA A 49 -6.22 3.20 12.39
C ALA A 49 -7.52 2.39 12.33
N TRP A 50 -7.92 1.84 13.47
CA TRP A 50 -9.20 1.17 13.62
C TRP A 50 -9.66 1.18 15.08
N ARG A 51 -10.88 1.63 15.38
CA ARG A 51 -11.52 1.48 16.72
C ARG A 51 -10.62 1.79 17.93
N GLY A 52 -9.86 2.88 17.86
CA GLY A 52 -8.94 3.30 18.93
C GLY A 52 -7.65 2.49 19.04
N GLY A 53 -7.33 1.68 18.03
CA GLY A 53 -6.07 0.97 17.86
C GLY A 53 -5.64 1.00 16.39
N VAL A 54 -4.87 -0.01 15.98
CA VAL A 54 -4.35 -0.16 14.61
C VAL A 54 -4.55 -1.57 14.07
N LEU A 55 -4.84 -1.66 12.78
CA LEU A 55 -4.70 -2.87 11.98
C LEU A 55 -3.29 -2.92 11.42
N VAL A 56 -2.65 -4.08 11.50
CA VAL A 56 -1.32 -4.31 10.95
C VAL A 56 -1.36 -5.49 9.99
N ALA A 57 -0.94 -5.25 8.76
CA ALA A 57 -0.72 -6.30 7.75
C ALA A 57 0.72 -6.80 7.87
N SER A 58 0.89 -8.04 8.30
CA SER A 58 2.19 -8.68 8.55
C SER A 58 2.04 -10.16 8.22
N ALA A 59 2.26 -10.52 6.95
CA ALA A 59 2.08 -11.90 6.49
C ALA A 59 2.79 -12.88 7.44
N PRO A 60 2.15 -13.98 7.86
CA PRO A 60 0.92 -14.54 7.29
C PRO A 60 -0.40 -14.02 7.90
N ILE A 61 -0.37 -12.93 8.67
CA ILE A 61 -1.51 -12.45 9.45
C ILE A 61 -1.91 -10.99 9.19
N VAL A 62 -3.19 -10.69 9.41
CA VAL A 62 -3.65 -9.33 9.73
C VAL A 62 -4.09 -9.34 11.19
N LEU A 63 -3.55 -8.42 11.98
CA LEU A 63 -3.86 -8.30 13.41
C LEU A 63 -4.41 -6.93 13.76
N PHE A 64 -5.19 -6.89 14.83
CA PHE A 64 -5.60 -5.69 15.53
C PHE A 64 -4.75 -5.53 16.81
N ALA A 65 -4.23 -4.33 17.03
CA ALA A 65 -3.50 -3.99 18.23
C ALA A 65 -4.02 -2.67 18.82
N LYS A 66 -4.15 -2.60 20.15
CA LYS A 66 -4.67 -1.42 20.85
C LYS A 66 -3.97 -1.27 22.20
N ASP A 67 -3.76 -0.03 22.58
CA ASP A 67 -3.39 0.41 23.92
C ASP A 67 -4.68 0.84 24.65
N THR A 68 -4.97 0.22 25.80
CA THR A 68 -6.17 0.48 26.60
C THR A 68 -5.92 1.26 27.89
N ASP A 69 -4.67 1.42 28.30
CA ASP A 69 -4.29 2.11 29.54
C ASP A 69 -3.54 3.44 29.32
N GLY A 70 -3.16 3.72 28.07
CA GLY A 70 -2.54 4.97 27.64
C GLY A 70 -1.04 5.03 27.88
N ASP A 71 -0.36 3.92 28.11
CA ASP A 71 1.10 3.87 28.32
C ASP A 71 1.91 3.96 27.01
N GLY A 72 1.23 3.99 25.85
CA GLY A 72 1.82 4.03 24.52
C GLY A 72 2.24 2.67 23.98
N ARG A 73 1.86 1.57 24.63
CA ARG A 73 2.14 0.19 24.23
C ARG A 73 0.84 -0.60 24.07
N ALA A 74 0.80 -1.45 23.05
CA ALA A 74 -0.37 -2.29 22.82
C ALA A 74 -0.43 -3.42 23.87
N ASP A 75 -1.44 -3.38 24.73
CA ASP A 75 -1.81 -4.45 25.65
C ASP A 75 -2.82 -5.44 25.02
N VAL A 76 -3.56 -4.99 24.01
CA VAL A 76 -4.44 -5.85 23.20
C VAL A 76 -3.75 -6.23 21.91
N ARG A 77 -3.65 -7.53 21.63
CA ARG A 77 -3.20 -8.10 20.36
C ARG A 77 -4.11 -9.24 19.92
N ARG A 78 -4.82 -9.05 18.79
CA ARG A 78 -5.76 -10.05 18.24
C ARG A 78 -5.48 -10.31 16.77
N THR A 79 -5.13 -11.54 16.41
CA THR A 79 -5.09 -11.98 15.01
C THR A 79 -6.52 -12.01 14.47
N LEU A 80 -6.79 -11.20 13.44
CA LEU A 80 -8.11 -11.17 12.78
C LEU A 80 -8.18 -12.18 11.64
N PHE A 81 -7.08 -12.31 10.89
CA PHE A 81 -6.98 -13.17 9.73
C PHE A 81 -5.60 -13.81 9.67
N GLU A 82 -5.56 -15.08 9.28
CA GLU A 82 -4.33 -15.88 9.12
C GLU A 82 -4.34 -16.68 7.81
N GLY A 83 -3.17 -17.02 7.29
CA GLY A 83 -3.01 -17.85 6.08
C GLY A 83 -2.65 -17.08 4.82
N PHE A 84 -2.22 -15.82 4.96
CA PHE A 84 -1.68 -15.07 3.83
C PHE A 84 -0.29 -15.59 3.45
N PHE A 85 -0.03 -15.69 2.14
CA PHE A 85 1.22 -16.18 1.60
C PHE A 85 2.39 -15.24 1.94
N GLU A 86 3.42 -15.80 2.57
CA GLU A 86 4.60 -15.05 2.98
C GLU A 86 5.59 -14.83 1.84
N GLY A 87 5.74 -15.84 0.96
CA GLY A 87 6.52 -15.78 -0.27
C GLY A 87 7.80 -14.94 -0.18
N ASN A 88 7.97 -14.07 -1.18
CA ASN A 88 9.03 -13.08 -1.20
C ASN A 88 8.63 -11.92 -0.28
N HIS A 89 9.54 -11.46 0.58
CA HIS A 89 9.32 -10.35 1.52
C HIS A 89 8.80 -9.06 0.86
N GLN A 90 9.10 -8.86 -0.42
CA GLN A 90 8.63 -7.75 -1.25
C GLN A 90 7.20 -7.92 -1.80
N LEU A 91 6.61 -9.10 -1.70
CA LEU A 91 5.37 -9.51 -2.35
C LEU A 91 4.34 -10.00 -1.31
N ARG A 92 4.30 -9.33 -0.16
CA ARG A 92 3.43 -9.63 0.97
C ARG A 92 2.24 -8.68 1.04
N ILE A 93 1.23 -9.06 1.81
CA ILE A 93 0.05 -8.22 2.03
C ILE A 93 0.41 -6.82 2.53
N ASN A 94 -0.23 -5.79 1.96
CA ASN A 94 0.08 -4.40 2.28
C ASN A 94 -1.08 -3.45 1.94
N GLY A 95 -0.87 -2.15 2.19
CA GLY A 95 -1.72 -1.10 1.62
C GLY A 95 -3.17 -1.09 2.10
N LEU A 96 -3.40 -1.29 3.40
CA LEU A 96 -4.75 -1.27 4.00
C LEU A 96 -5.44 0.09 3.79
N ASN A 97 -6.64 0.09 3.21
CA ASN A 97 -7.41 1.28 2.89
C ASN A 97 -8.91 1.11 3.16
N TRP A 98 -9.54 2.13 3.75
CA TRP A 98 -10.98 2.14 3.99
C TRP A 98 -11.77 2.45 2.72
N GLY A 99 -12.72 1.58 2.38
CA GLY A 99 -13.64 1.74 1.27
C GLY A 99 -14.94 2.45 1.65
N LEU A 100 -15.65 2.96 0.63
CA LEU A 100 -17.00 3.52 0.77
C LEU A 100 -18.06 2.45 1.10
N ASP A 101 -17.69 1.18 0.96
CA ASP A 101 -18.49 0.00 1.28
C ASP A 101 -18.39 -0.43 2.74
N ASN A 102 -17.77 0.40 3.59
CA ASN A 102 -17.49 0.10 4.99
C ASN A 102 -16.66 -1.19 5.17
N ARG A 103 -15.72 -1.43 4.25
CA ARG A 103 -14.75 -2.53 4.30
C ARG A 103 -13.33 -1.98 4.24
N VAL A 104 -12.39 -2.69 4.85
CA VAL A 104 -10.96 -2.45 4.64
C VAL A 104 -10.51 -3.27 3.43
N HIS A 105 -9.84 -2.65 2.48
CA HIS A 105 -9.26 -3.29 1.30
C HIS A 105 -7.75 -3.36 1.46
N GLY A 106 -7.12 -4.43 0.96
CA GLY A 106 -5.68 -4.63 1.02
C GLY A 106 -5.13 -5.24 -0.26
N ALA A 107 -3.89 -4.90 -0.59
CA ALA A 107 -3.14 -5.54 -1.64
C ALA A 107 -2.64 -6.91 -1.17
N SER A 108 -2.76 -7.95 -2.00
CA SER A 108 -2.20 -9.27 -1.64
C SER A 108 -0.69 -9.39 -1.86
N GLY A 109 -0.08 -8.41 -2.52
CA GLY A 109 1.36 -8.40 -2.85
C GLY A 109 1.69 -9.20 -4.10
N ALA A 110 0.70 -9.79 -4.77
CA ALA A 110 0.92 -10.56 -5.99
C ALA A 110 1.37 -9.67 -7.16
N VAL A 111 2.22 -10.25 -8.01
CA VAL A 111 2.73 -9.63 -9.25
C VAL A 111 2.08 -10.24 -10.50
N THR A 112 1.68 -11.50 -10.42
CA THR A 112 1.04 -12.24 -11.51
C THR A 112 -0.06 -13.14 -10.97
N ILE A 113 -0.99 -13.53 -11.85
CA ILE A 113 -1.97 -14.59 -11.55
C ILE A 113 -1.21 -15.88 -11.25
N GLY A 114 -1.58 -16.55 -10.15
CA GLY A 114 -0.92 -17.77 -9.65
C GLY A 114 -0.01 -17.52 -8.44
N TYR A 115 0.57 -16.32 -8.31
CA TYR A 115 1.34 -15.98 -7.11
C TYR A 115 0.43 -15.91 -5.88
N GLY A 116 0.75 -16.64 -4.80
CA GLY A 116 -0.16 -16.78 -3.67
C GLY A 116 -1.45 -17.53 -4.00
N GLY A 117 -1.48 -18.36 -5.05
CA GLY A 117 -2.67 -19.09 -5.49
C GLY A 117 -3.29 -20.01 -4.44
N ALA A 118 -2.54 -20.38 -3.40
CA ALA A 118 -2.97 -21.15 -2.24
C ALA A 118 -3.42 -20.30 -1.04
N ASN A 119 -3.55 -18.98 -1.19
CA ASN A 119 -4.03 -18.08 -0.14
C ASN A 119 -5.45 -18.48 0.30
N ASN A 120 -5.53 -19.20 1.43
CA ASN A 120 -6.76 -19.63 2.07
C ASN A 120 -6.83 -19.01 3.46
N ILE A 121 -7.56 -17.90 3.58
CA ILE A 121 -7.49 -17.02 4.73
C ILE A 121 -8.52 -17.43 5.76
N ARG A 122 -8.08 -17.82 6.94
CA ARG A 122 -8.95 -18.14 8.07
C ARG A 122 -9.23 -16.90 8.90
N SER A 123 -10.49 -16.68 9.21
CA SER A 123 -10.96 -15.64 10.12
C SER A 123 -10.80 -16.08 11.58
N GLY A 124 -10.11 -15.29 12.39
CA GLY A 124 -9.95 -15.53 13.82
C GLY A 124 -11.24 -15.28 14.63
N ILE A 125 -12.22 -14.57 14.06
CA ILE A 125 -13.50 -14.29 14.72
C ILE A 125 -14.54 -15.35 14.34
N SER A 126 -14.74 -15.59 13.04
CA SER A 126 -15.78 -16.52 12.57
C SER A 126 -15.32 -17.96 12.41
N GLY A 127 -14.01 -18.21 12.42
CA GLY A 127 -13.40 -19.52 12.15
C GLY A 127 -13.46 -19.97 10.69
N LYS A 128 -14.19 -19.25 9.82
CA LYS A 128 -14.36 -19.60 8.40
C LYS A 128 -13.09 -19.28 7.60
N SER A 129 -12.82 -20.10 6.59
CA SER A 129 -11.73 -19.87 5.64
C SER A 129 -12.27 -19.45 4.27
N VAL A 130 -11.58 -18.50 3.63
CA VAL A 130 -11.93 -17.99 2.30
C VAL A 130 -10.72 -18.01 1.40
N MET A 131 -10.89 -18.60 0.22
CA MET A 131 -9.85 -18.66 -0.81
C MET A 131 -9.77 -17.33 -1.57
N ILE A 132 -8.71 -16.55 -1.35
CA ILE A 132 -8.49 -15.26 -2.06
C ILE A 132 -7.58 -15.41 -3.29
N ARG A 133 -6.77 -16.49 -3.36
CA ARG A 133 -5.79 -16.74 -4.43
C ARG A 133 -4.85 -15.54 -4.63
N SER A 134 -4.61 -15.15 -5.89
CA SER A 134 -3.78 -14.01 -6.29
C SER A 134 -4.53 -12.68 -6.33
N GLY A 135 -5.83 -12.65 -6.00
CA GLY A 135 -6.61 -11.42 -5.94
C GLY A 135 -6.17 -10.53 -4.77
N ASP A 136 -6.53 -9.26 -4.84
CA ASP A 136 -6.54 -8.42 -3.63
C ASP A 136 -7.69 -8.88 -2.73
N PHE A 137 -7.81 -8.33 -1.52
CA PHE A 137 -8.85 -8.73 -0.57
C PHE A 137 -9.56 -7.52 0.04
N ARG A 138 -10.79 -7.73 0.49
CA ARG A 138 -11.50 -6.80 1.38
C ARG A 138 -12.10 -7.54 2.57
N PHE A 139 -12.15 -6.89 3.71
CA PHE A 139 -12.60 -7.49 4.95
C PHE A 139 -13.29 -6.50 5.89
N ASP A 140 -14.03 -7.06 6.83
CA ASP A 140 -14.62 -6.38 7.96
C ASP A 140 -13.83 -6.76 9.22
N PRO A 141 -13.09 -5.82 9.83
CA PRO A 141 -12.29 -6.12 11.02
C PRO A 141 -13.14 -6.42 12.27
N ASP A 142 -14.40 -5.96 12.30
CA ASP A 142 -15.28 -6.11 13.47
C ASP A 142 -16.00 -7.48 13.45
N THR A 143 -16.43 -7.95 12.27
CA THR A 143 -17.14 -9.24 12.12
C THR A 143 -16.24 -10.40 11.70
N GLY A 144 -15.03 -10.12 11.21
CA GLY A 144 -14.12 -11.12 10.67
C GLY A 144 -14.56 -11.67 9.30
N TRP A 145 -15.45 -10.99 8.61
CA TRP A 145 -15.82 -11.31 7.23
C TRP A 145 -14.70 -10.90 6.26
N ILE A 146 -14.42 -11.71 5.24
CA ILE A 146 -13.40 -11.45 4.22
C ILE A 146 -13.80 -12.06 2.89
N GLU A 147 -13.43 -11.42 1.79
CA GLU A 147 -13.57 -11.96 0.43
C GLU A 147 -12.49 -11.42 -0.53
N PRO A 148 -12.25 -12.11 -1.65
CA PRO A 148 -11.43 -11.55 -2.73
C PRO A 148 -12.06 -10.32 -3.39
N THR A 149 -11.20 -9.42 -3.89
CA THR A 149 -11.57 -8.27 -4.73
C THR A 149 -10.62 -8.17 -5.94
N SER A 150 -10.89 -7.22 -6.86
CA SER A 150 -10.06 -7.04 -8.06
C SER A 150 -8.60 -6.79 -7.71
N GLY A 151 -7.70 -7.49 -8.37
CA GLY A 151 -6.26 -7.42 -8.17
C GLY A 151 -5.55 -8.11 -9.34
N PRO A 152 -4.25 -8.38 -9.23
CA PRO A 152 -3.42 -8.12 -8.05
C PRO A 152 -2.99 -6.65 -7.92
N SER A 153 -2.56 -6.25 -6.73
CA SER A 153 -1.70 -5.07 -6.45
C SER A 153 -0.41 -5.53 -5.77
N GLN A 154 0.73 -4.98 -6.19
CA GLN A 154 2.02 -5.32 -5.58
C GLN A 154 2.31 -4.48 -4.34
N TYR A 155 2.19 -3.14 -4.43
CA TYR A 155 2.63 -2.21 -3.39
C TYR A 155 1.66 -1.05 -3.15
N GLY A 156 0.44 -1.41 -2.82
CA GLY A 156 -0.59 -0.47 -2.45
C GLY A 156 -1.81 -0.56 -3.35
N ARG A 157 -2.93 -0.29 -2.72
CA ARG A 157 -4.25 -0.22 -3.33
C ARG A 157 -4.95 0.98 -2.72
N VAL A 158 -5.40 1.92 -3.54
CA VAL A 158 -6.02 3.17 -3.07
C VAL A 158 -7.28 3.48 -3.86
N ARG A 159 -8.10 4.40 -3.36
CA ARG A 159 -9.31 4.86 -4.04
C ARG A 159 -9.34 6.38 -4.15
N ASP A 160 -10.15 6.87 -5.08
CA ASP A 160 -10.60 8.26 -5.12
C ASP A 160 -11.87 8.48 -4.26
N ASP A 161 -12.43 9.68 -4.33
CA ASP A 161 -13.67 10.07 -3.66
C ASP A 161 -14.92 9.34 -4.15
N TRP A 162 -14.89 8.83 -5.38
CA TRP A 162 -16.03 8.23 -6.06
C TRP A 162 -16.06 6.70 -5.96
N GLY A 163 -15.05 6.11 -5.30
CA GLY A 163 -14.95 4.67 -5.10
C GLY A 163 -14.28 3.93 -6.25
N ASN A 164 -13.63 4.65 -7.18
CA ASN A 164 -12.76 4.06 -8.16
C ASN A 164 -11.50 3.57 -7.47
N TRP A 165 -11.12 2.32 -7.70
CA TRP A 165 -9.96 1.70 -7.07
C TRP A 165 -8.79 1.64 -8.04
N PHE A 166 -7.62 1.94 -7.52
CA PHE A 166 -6.37 1.94 -8.25
C PHE A 166 -5.35 1.07 -7.54
N GLY A 167 -4.44 0.49 -8.31
CA GLY A 167 -3.35 -0.30 -7.80
C GLY A 167 -2.06 0.00 -8.52
N VAL A 168 -0.98 -0.55 -7.98
CA VAL A 168 0.38 -0.35 -8.49
C VAL A 168 1.11 -1.67 -8.57
N HIS A 169 1.96 -1.76 -9.58
CA HIS A 169 2.90 -2.84 -9.79
C HIS A 169 4.22 -2.24 -10.25
N ASN A 170 5.35 -2.89 -9.96
CA ASN A 170 6.69 -2.32 -10.12
C ASN A 170 6.94 -1.64 -11.49
N SER A 171 6.36 -2.23 -12.53
CA SER A 171 6.47 -1.84 -13.93
C SER A 171 5.28 -0.99 -14.44
N HIS A 172 4.20 -0.95 -13.66
CA HIS A 172 2.93 -0.35 -14.00
C HIS A 172 2.54 0.59 -12.85
N PRO A 173 2.96 1.87 -12.91
CA PRO A 173 2.89 2.76 -11.76
C PRO A 173 1.46 3.14 -11.34
N LEU A 174 0.49 2.92 -12.24
CA LEU A 174 -0.92 3.19 -11.99
C LEU A 174 -1.82 2.43 -12.98
N TRP A 175 -2.69 1.58 -12.44
CA TRP A 175 -3.86 1.03 -13.15
C TRP A 175 -5.14 1.30 -12.37
N HIS A 176 -6.26 1.28 -13.09
CA HIS A 176 -7.62 1.37 -12.56
C HIS A 176 -8.31 0.00 -12.64
N TYR A 177 -9.03 -0.40 -11.59
CA TYR A 177 -9.88 -1.58 -11.58
C TYR A 177 -11.27 -1.22 -12.11
N VAL A 178 -11.45 -1.35 -13.42
CA VAL A 178 -12.68 -0.93 -14.15
C VAL A 178 -13.92 -1.66 -13.62
N LEU A 179 -13.80 -2.96 -13.37
CA LEU A 179 -14.88 -3.77 -12.84
C LEU A 179 -14.42 -4.53 -11.59
N PRO A 180 -15.14 -4.39 -10.45
CA PRO A 180 -14.89 -5.21 -9.27
C PRO A 180 -15.09 -6.70 -9.52
N ALA A 181 -14.13 -7.53 -9.06
CA ALA A 181 -14.14 -8.99 -9.25
C ALA A 181 -15.42 -9.65 -8.72
N ARG A 182 -15.99 -9.10 -7.64
CA ARG A 182 -17.27 -9.58 -7.08
C ARG A 182 -18.43 -9.59 -8.07
N TYR A 183 -18.43 -8.72 -9.09
CA TYR A 183 -19.47 -8.72 -10.12
C TYR A 183 -19.15 -9.73 -11.22
N LEU A 184 -17.86 -9.87 -11.56
CA LEU A 184 -17.37 -10.80 -12.57
C LEU A 184 -17.57 -12.27 -12.12
N CYS A 185 -17.38 -12.54 -10.83
CA CYS A 185 -17.53 -13.88 -10.26
C CYS A 185 -18.98 -14.31 -9.98
N ARG A 186 -19.99 -13.47 -10.27
CA ARG A 186 -21.41 -13.85 -10.05
C ARG A 186 -21.89 -14.91 -11.03
N ASN A 187 -21.29 -14.98 -12.21
CA ASN A 187 -21.59 -16.01 -13.20
C ASN A 187 -20.31 -16.82 -13.47
N PRO A 188 -20.19 -18.04 -12.93
CA PRO A 188 -18.99 -18.87 -13.12
C PRO A 188 -18.81 -19.36 -14.56
N ASP A 189 -19.86 -19.31 -15.38
CA ASP A 189 -19.84 -19.80 -16.77
C ASP A 189 -19.31 -18.75 -17.77
N VAL A 190 -19.11 -17.50 -17.32
CA VAL A 190 -18.64 -16.41 -18.16
C VAL A 190 -17.16 -16.15 -17.93
N THR A 191 -16.37 -16.27 -18.99
CA THR A 191 -15.01 -15.75 -19.02
C THR A 191 -15.04 -14.24 -19.23
N TYR A 192 -14.24 -13.51 -18.46
CA TYR A 192 -14.14 -12.07 -18.55
C TYR A 192 -12.71 -11.66 -18.91
N SER A 193 -12.58 -10.55 -19.63
CA SER A 193 -11.29 -9.94 -19.92
C SER A 193 -10.66 -9.36 -18.64
N ASP A 194 -9.37 -9.03 -18.71
CA ASP A 194 -8.69 -8.35 -17.61
C ASP A 194 -9.43 -7.05 -17.26
N SER A 195 -9.96 -6.98 -16.04
CA SER A 195 -10.72 -5.84 -15.54
C SER A 195 -9.84 -4.64 -15.17
N ARG A 196 -8.52 -4.78 -15.29
CA ARG A 196 -7.56 -3.70 -15.05
C ARG A 196 -7.32 -2.93 -16.34
N ARG A 197 -7.37 -1.61 -16.24
CA ARG A 197 -6.91 -0.71 -17.29
C ARG A 197 -5.66 0.03 -16.84
N GLN A 198 -4.58 -0.12 -17.60
CA GLN A 198 -3.38 0.66 -17.38
C GLN A 198 -3.69 2.13 -17.66
N VAL A 199 -3.57 2.96 -16.62
CA VAL A 199 -3.82 4.41 -16.74
C VAL A 199 -2.53 5.10 -17.17
N ARG A 200 -1.38 4.63 -16.67
CA ARG A 200 -0.07 5.17 -17.01
C ARG A 200 0.69 4.31 -17.98
N THR A 201 0.72 4.75 -19.23
CA THR A 201 1.40 4.09 -20.33
C THR A 201 2.64 4.88 -20.78
N PRO A 202 3.59 4.23 -21.45
CA PRO A 202 3.73 2.78 -21.62
C PRO A 202 4.15 2.10 -20.30
N ARG A 203 4.32 0.78 -20.33
CA ARG A 203 5.02 0.04 -19.25
C ARG A 203 6.40 0.67 -19.00
N ASN A 204 6.80 0.74 -17.73
CA ASN A 204 8.06 1.36 -17.27
C ASN A 204 8.25 2.77 -17.87
N PRO A 205 7.31 3.71 -17.62
CA PRO A 205 7.46 5.05 -18.15
C PRO A 205 8.72 5.71 -17.60
N ARG A 206 9.23 6.71 -18.33
CA ARG A 206 10.45 7.40 -17.94
C ARG A 206 10.26 8.14 -16.61
N ILE A 207 11.33 8.15 -15.82
CA ILE A 207 11.47 8.99 -14.63
C ILE A 207 12.55 10.04 -14.88
N PHE A 208 12.47 11.12 -14.14
CA PHE A 208 13.31 12.31 -14.33
C PHE A 208 13.96 12.69 -13.00
N ALA A 209 14.98 11.91 -12.62
CA ALA A 209 15.70 12.05 -11.36
C ALA A 209 16.74 13.19 -11.38
N ASN A 210 17.16 13.62 -10.18
CA ASN A 210 18.15 14.67 -9.99
C ASN A 210 19.61 14.18 -9.95
N LYS A 211 19.83 12.87 -10.12
CA LYS A 211 21.16 12.24 -10.02
C LYS A 211 21.44 11.40 -11.26
N PRO A 212 22.72 11.25 -11.66
CA PRO A 212 23.09 10.29 -12.69
C PRO A 212 22.61 8.89 -12.28
N PRO A 213 22.22 8.05 -13.24
CA PRO A 213 21.75 6.71 -12.96
C PRO A 213 22.76 5.94 -12.11
N GLN A 214 22.29 5.24 -11.08
CA GLN A 214 23.18 4.39 -10.30
C GLN A 214 23.66 3.23 -11.18
N LYS A 215 24.97 2.94 -11.13
CA LYS A 215 25.58 1.79 -11.83
C LYS A 215 24.92 0.50 -11.32
N ARG A 216 24.37 -0.31 -12.22
CA ARG A 216 23.67 -1.58 -11.92
C ARG A 216 24.39 -2.79 -12.54
N PHE A 217 24.08 -3.97 -11.99
CA PHE A 217 24.33 -5.30 -12.54
C PHE A 217 23.08 -5.93 -13.21
N HIS A 218 22.02 -5.16 -13.43
CA HIS A 218 20.80 -5.58 -14.14
C HIS A 218 20.55 -4.67 -15.34
N SER A 219 19.77 -5.17 -16.32
CA SER A 219 19.66 -4.68 -17.70
C SER A 219 19.69 -3.15 -17.86
N PHE A 220 20.62 -2.68 -18.71
CA PHE A 220 20.89 -1.27 -19.03
C PHE A 220 19.62 -0.50 -19.45
N GLU A 221 18.66 -1.17 -20.06
CA GLU A 221 17.40 -0.60 -20.56
C GLU A 221 16.45 -0.07 -19.47
N GLN A 222 16.63 -0.47 -18.22
CA GLN A 222 15.77 -0.06 -17.10
C GLN A 222 16.25 1.22 -16.40
N SER A 223 17.41 1.74 -16.81
CA SER A 223 17.95 3.02 -16.33
C SER A 223 17.02 4.18 -16.72
N GLY A 224 16.70 5.06 -15.76
CA GLY A 224 15.83 6.22 -16.02
C GLY A 224 14.35 5.87 -16.24
N ARG A 225 13.91 4.70 -15.77
CA ARG A 225 12.51 4.24 -15.82
C ARG A 225 12.05 3.71 -14.47
N PHE A 226 10.74 3.56 -14.30
CA PHE A 226 10.21 2.82 -13.15
C PHE A 226 10.73 1.38 -13.11
N THR A 227 11.25 0.98 -11.96
CA THR A 227 11.69 -0.38 -11.67
C THR A 227 11.11 -0.93 -10.35
N SER A 228 10.57 -0.06 -9.51
CA SER A 228 10.09 -0.35 -8.17
C SER A 228 8.88 0.51 -7.78
N ALA A 229 8.00 0.79 -8.76
CA ALA A 229 6.82 1.62 -8.52
C ALA A 229 6.01 1.12 -7.31
N CYS A 230 5.74 2.02 -6.36
CA CYS A 230 5.07 1.69 -5.11
C CYS A 230 4.36 2.92 -4.52
N GLY A 231 3.62 2.71 -3.42
CA GLY A 231 3.10 3.80 -2.60
C GLY A 231 2.16 4.72 -3.36
N LEU A 232 1.37 4.16 -4.28
CA LEU A 232 0.40 4.92 -5.05
C LEU A 232 -0.56 5.67 -4.12
N SER A 233 -0.80 6.95 -4.43
CA SER A 233 -1.81 7.76 -3.77
C SER A 233 -2.62 8.55 -4.80
N ILE A 234 -3.92 8.68 -4.57
CA ILE A 234 -4.78 9.61 -5.29
C ILE A 234 -4.93 10.85 -4.43
N TYR A 235 -4.54 12.01 -4.97
CA TYR A 235 -4.67 13.28 -4.30
C TYR A 235 -6.13 13.76 -4.36
N ARG A 236 -6.72 13.93 -3.18
CA ARG A 236 -8.16 14.21 -2.99
C ARG A 236 -8.45 15.59 -2.40
N ASP A 237 -7.41 16.40 -2.23
CA ASP A 237 -7.53 17.76 -1.70
C ASP A 237 -7.30 18.79 -2.83
N THR A 238 -7.43 20.07 -2.51
CA THR A 238 -7.30 21.22 -3.41
C THR A 238 -6.16 22.15 -2.99
N ILE A 239 -5.54 21.95 -1.84
CA ILE A 239 -4.49 22.84 -1.30
C ILE A 239 -3.29 22.98 -2.24
N LEU A 240 -2.81 21.88 -2.85
CA LEU A 240 -1.59 21.89 -3.65
C LEU A 240 -1.80 22.32 -5.10
N PHE A 241 -2.97 22.04 -5.67
CA PHE A 241 -3.22 22.21 -7.12
C PHE A 241 -4.53 22.94 -7.45
N GLY A 242 -5.23 23.48 -6.45
CA GLY A 242 -6.54 24.07 -6.60
C GLY A 242 -7.61 23.06 -7.00
N ARG A 243 -8.79 23.56 -7.37
CA ARG A 243 -9.80 22.77 -8.08
C ARG A 243 -9.43 22.75 -9.55
N SER A 244 -9.22 21.56 -10.10
CA SER A 244 -8.95 21.36 -11.51
C SER A 244 -9.89 20.28 -12.06
N GLY A 245 -10.09 20.25 -13.39
CA GLY A 245 -10.86 19.21 -14.06
C GLY A 245 -10.08 17.88 -14.22
N VAL A 246 -9.01 17.70 -13.43
CA VAL A 246 -8.12 16.55 -13.52
C VAL A 246 -7.83 16.04 -12.12
N THR A 247 -7.61 14.73 -12.00
CA THR A 247 -7.21 14.15 -10.71
C THR A 247 -5.69 13.97 -10.70
N HIS A 248 -5.06 14.25 -9.56
CA HIS A 248 -3.62 14.06 -9.39
C HIS A 248 -3.36 12.73 -8.69
N ALA A 249 -2.41 11.95 -9.19
CA ALA A 249 -1.95 10.73 -8.56
C ALA A 249 -0.44 10.77 -8.37
N PHE A 250 0.06 10.24 -7.25
CA PHE A 250 1.48 10.20 -6.93
C PHE A 250 1.93 8.76 -6.84
N THR A 251 3.05 8.44 -7.51
CA THR A 251 3.68 7.12 -7.40
C THR A 251 5.14 7.29 -7.05
N CYS A 252 5.58 6.57 -6.02
CA CYS A 252 6.97 6.55 -5.60
C CYS A 252 7.78 5.65 -6.54
N GLU A 253 9.00 6.08 -6.85
CA GLU A 253 10.06 5.23 -7.41
C GLU A 253 11.29 5.29 -6.50
N PRO A 254 11.37 4.40 -5.50
CA PRO A 254 12.39 4.46 -4.45
C PRO A 254 13.79 4.23 -5.00
N PHE A 255 13.94 3.41 -6.05
CA PHE A 255 15.26 3.16 -6.64
C PHE A 255 15.92 4.45 -7.14
N HIS A 256 15.15 5.31 -7.80
CA HIS A 256 15.63 6.60 -8.29
C HIS A 256 15.42 7.75 -7.30
N ASN A 257 14.83 7.47 -6.12
CA ASN A 257 14.51 8.44 -5.08
C ASN A 257 13.68 9.61 -5.61
N VAL A 258 12.62 9.29 -6.37
CA VAL A 258 11.67 10.27 -6.89
C VAL A 258 10.24 9.87 -6.54
N ILE A 259 9.36 10.87 -6.48
CA ILE A 259 7.91 10.71 -6.52
C ILE A 259 7.46 11.40 -7.79
N GLN A 260 6.84 10.64 -8.70
CA GLN A 260 6.30 11.20 -9.94
C GLN A 260 4.83 11.53 -9.75
N ARG A 261 4.44 12.75 -10.15
CA ARG A 261 3.05 13.16 -10.24
C ARG A 261 2.48 12.77 -11.60
N SER A 262 1.27 12.26 -11.55
CA SER A 262 0.44 11.87 -12.67
C SER A 262 -0.79 12.74 -12.71
N VAL A 263 -1.14 13.25 -13.89
CA VAL A 263 -2.45 13.84 -14.13
C VAL A 263 -3.30 12.75 -14.79
N ILE A 264 -4.46 12.46 -14.21
CA ILE A 264 -5.40 11.48 -14.72
C ILE A 264 -6.72 12.16 -15.09
N ARG A 265 -7.33 11.69 -16.17
CA ARG A 265 -8.58 12.21 -16.73
C ARG A 265 -9.50 11.05 -17.04
N GLU A 266 -10.80 11.30 -16.91
CA GLU A 266 -11.82 10.33 -17.34
C GLU A 266 -11.66 10.01 -18.83
N ASP A 267 -11.81 8.73 -19.15
CA ASP A 267 -11.71 8.19 -20.50
C ASP A 267 -12.66 6.99 -20.60
N GLY A 268 -13.90 7.28 -21.01
CA GLY A 268 -14.99 6.30 -21.06
C GLY A 268 -15.32 5.77 -19.65
N VAL A 269 -15.25 4.46 -19.48
CA VAL A 269 -15.53 3.77 -18.20
C VAL A 269 -14.31 3.69 -17.27
N SER A 270 -13.23 4.42 -17.57
CA SER A 270 -11.98 4.36 -16.83
C SER A 270 -11.22 5.67 -16.98
N PHE A 271 -9.89 5.63 -16.90
CA PHE A 271 -9.01 6.79 -16.91
C PHE A 271 -7.86 6.64 -17.89
N SER A 272 -7.44 7.77 -18.45
CA SER A 272 -6.13 7.96 -19.08
C SER A 272 -5.25 8.80 -18.16
N GLY A 273 -3.93 8.67 -18.28
CA GLY A 273 -3.01 9.44 -17.46
C GLY A 273 -1.66 9.71 -18.11
N GLU A 274 -1.09 10.85 -17.78
CA GLU A 274 0.17 11.36 -18.35
C GLU A 274 0.97 12.13 -17.31
N ARG A 275 2.30 12.14 -17.44
CA ARG A 275 3.17 12.79 -16.46
C ARG A 275 2.75 14.25 -16.35
N ALA A 276 2.58 14.71 -15.12
CA ALA A 276 2.27 16.10 -14.90
C ALA A 276 3.42 16.98 -15.41
N ASP A 277 3.10 18.19 -15.86
CA ASP A 277 4.12 19.17 -16.17
C ASP A 277 4.68 19.76 -14.87
N ASP A 278 5.66 19.06 -14.30
CA ASP A 278 6.45 19.50 -13.14
C ASP A 278 7.82 20.05 -13.58
N GLY A 279 7.95 20.44 -14.86
CA GLY A 279 9.21 20.81 -15.48
C GLY A 279 10.10 19.61 -15.83
N GLU A 280 11.42 19.83 -15.91
CA GLU A 280 12.39 18.83 -16.39
C GLU A 280 12.64 17.65 -15.42
N ARG A 281 12.09 17.68 -14.21
CA ARG A 281 12.35 16.72 -13.13
C ARG A 281 11.06 16.28 -12.47
N ASP A 282 11.05 15.11 -11.86
CA ASP A 282 9.86 14.62 -11.15
C ASP A 282 9.57 15.42 -9.87
N PHE A 283 8.28 15.47 -9.52
CA PHE A 283 7.65 16.34 -8.52
C PHE A 283 8.45 16.48 -7.22
N LEU A 284 8.58 15.40 -6.45
CA LEU A 284 9.44 15.38 -5.27
C LEU A 284 10.66 14.52 -5.53
N ARG A 285 11.81 15.03 -5.09
CA ARG A 285 13.11 14.42 -5.34
C ARG A 285 14.06 14.71 -4.19
N ARG A 286 15.00 13.79 -3.97
CA ARG A 286 16.08 14.01 -3.01
C ARG A 286 16.93 15.22 -3.42
N PRO A 287 17.25 16.16 -2.50
CA PRO A 287 18.23 17.21 -2.74
C PRO A 287 19.62 16.66 -3.07
N ILE A 288 20.43 17.44 -3.79
CA ILE A 288 21.84 17.11 -4.01
C ILE A 288 22.55 17.17 -2.64
N GLY A 289 23.26 16.10 -2.24
CA GLY A 289 24.04 16.05 -1.00
C GLY A 289 23.37 15.47 0.26
N GLY A 290 22.03 15.52 0.41
CA GLY A 290 21.39 15.04 1.66
C GLY A 290 21.41 13.52 1.80
N ALA A 291 21.60 12.92 2.97
CA ALA A 291 21.76 11.46 3.15
C ALA A 291 20.48 10.59 2.97
N ALA A 292 19.29 11.20 3.03
CA ALA A 292 18.01 10.49 3.02
C ALA A 292 17.72 9.75 1.70
N ARG A 293 17.25 8.50 1.78
CA ARG A 293 16.70 7.73 0.66
C ARG A 293 15.18 7.63 0.82
N PHE A 294 14.43 7.72 -0.27
CA PHE A 294 13.04 7.28 -0.25
C PHE A 294 13.05 5.75 -0.21
N LEU A 295 12.80 5.20 0.97
CA LEU A 295 12.58 3.77 1.13
C LEU A 295 11.09 3.50 0.88
N PRO A 296 10.73 2.38 0.20
CA PRO A 296 9.37 1.91 0.18
C PRO A 296 9.00 1.49 1.60
N ALA A 297 8.48 2.43 2.37
CA ALA A 297 7.97 2.19 3.70
C ALA A 297 6.43 2.19 3.61
N PRO A 298 5.74 1.23 4.24
CA PRO A 298 4.34 1.40 4.60
C PRO A 298 4.27 2.35 5.79
N ALA A 299 4.74 3.58 5.60
CA ALA A 299 4.58 4.66 6.54
C ALA A 299 3.26 5.35 6.18
N ARG A 300 2.20 4.97 6.88
CA ARG A 300 1.06 5.87 7.06
C ARG A 300 1.16 6.41 8.47
N THR A 301 1.35 7.71 8.56
CA THR A 301 1.19 8.41 9.84
C THR A 301 -0.29 8.34 10.18
N VAL A 302 -0.63 7.50 11.15
CA VAL A 302 -1.99 7.43 11.67
C VAL A 302 -2.09 8.46 12.78
N HIS A 303 -2.76 9.58 12.50
CA HIS A 303 -3.07 10.57 13.53
C HIS A 303 -4.21 10.03 14.40
N CYS A 304 -3.88 9.69 15.64
CA CYS A 304 -4.86 9.37 16.67
C CYS A 304 -4.99 10.56 17.63
N GLY A 305 -5.92 11.47 17.32
CA GLY A 305 -6.45 12.39 18.33
C GLY A 305 -7.55 11.68 19.11
N LEU A 306 -7.55 11.75 20.43
CA LEU A 306 -8.75 11.38 21.22
C LEU A 306 -9.86 12.39 20.86
N PRO A 307 -11.08 11.99 20.40
CA PRO A 307 -11.66 10.66 20.30
C PRO A 307 -11.77 10.11 18.85
N THR A 308 -11.08 10.70 17.88
CA THR A 308 -11.16 10.34 16.44
C THR A 308 -9.77 10.11 15.85
N CYS A 309 -9.42 8.85 15.56
CA CYS A 309 -8.28 8.55 14.69
C CYS A 309 -8.71 8.74 13.23
N THR A 310 -8.16 9.75 12.55
CA THR A 310 -8.34 9.96 11.11
C THR A 310 -7.11 9.49 10.37
N ALA A 311 -7.30 8.58 9.40
CA ALA A 311 -6.26 8.20 8.47
C ALA A 311 -6.11 9.30 7.41
N THR A 312 -4.98 10.02 7.44
CA THR A 312 -4.51 10.86 6.34
C THR A 312 -3.58 10.07 5.43
#